data_AF-A0A954T116-F1
#
_entry.id   AF-A0A954T116-F1
#
_cell.length_a   1.000
_cell.length_b   1.000
_cell.length_c   1.000
_cell.angle_alpha   90.00
_cell.angle_beta   90.00
_cell.angle_gamma   90.00
#
_symmetry.space_group_name_H-M   'P 1'
#
loop_
_entity.id
_entity.type
_entity.pdbx_description
1 polymer ?
#
loop_
_entity_poly.entity_id
_entity_poly.type
_entity_poly.pdbx_seq_one_letter_code
_entity_poly.pdbx_strand_id
1 'polypeptide(L)'
;MNGALSAQAGIVLAPSSVVANNMGNTTQLDRAYNQVHLSHTYTSGATDFDAFLAQGVTHNSVPGSSRWQSSNNVITGAIDFDLGGLYRVERMVMWDGGFLNLEDVNSLTILISDVSNFATSSTLGTINLGNPGVLVLDTARTHQLFNLSAASGRYVRLQINSNQGALRSSLAEFAFDAVAIPEASSFAQVSLMMFFCALLPALRSRRATHRDKLVQTS
;
A
#
# COMPACT_ATOMS: atom_id res chain seq x y z
N MET A 1 -17.46 26.84 11.54
CA MET A 1 -17.96 25.87 10.56
C MET A 1 -17.04 24.67 10.62
N ASN A 2 -17.42 23.63 11.37
CA ASN A 2 -16.67 22.38 11.39
C ASN A 2 -17.05 21.62 10.12
N GLY A 3 -16.21 21.73 9.09
CA GLY A 3 -16.34 20.90 7.90
C GLY A 3 -16.10 19.45 8.32
N ALA A 4 -17.15 18.63 8.26
CA ALA A 4 -16.98 17.20 8.33
C ALA A 4 -16.12 16.79 7.14
N LEU A 5 -14.90 16.31 7.42
CA LEU A 5 -14.10 15.63 6.40
C LEU A 5 -14.93 14.44 5.93
N SER A 6 -15.29 14.42 4.64
CA SER A 6 -15.84 13.22 4.02
C SER A 6 -14.86 12.09 4.26
N ALA A 7 -15.33 10.99 4.86
CA ALA A 7 -14.53 9.78 5.01
C ALA A 7 -14.23 9.27 3.59
N GLN A 8 -12.99 9.47 3.14
CA GLN A 8 -12.54 8.88 1.89
C GLN A 8 -12.45 7.37 2.11
N ALA A 9 -13.21 6.60 1.32
CA ALA A 9 -13.15 5.15 1.33
C ALA A 9 -11.73 4.71 0.97
N GLY A 10 -11.24 3.72 1.71
CA GLY A 10 -9.91 3.19 1.51
C GLY A 10 -9.80 2.28 0.29
N ILE A 11 -8.61 2.23 -0.28
CA ILE A 11 -8.28 1.42 -1.46
C ILE A 11 -7.35 0.27 -1.06
N VAL A 12 -7.46 -0.85 -1.75
CA VAL A 12 -6.47 -1.93 -1.67
C VAL A 12 -5.17 -1.44 -2.31
N LEU A 13 -4.10 -1.46 -1.54
CA LEU A 13 -2.78 -1.02 -1.98
C LEU A 13 -1.73 -2.11 -1.73
N ALA A 14 -1.18 -2.63 -2.83
CA ALA A 14 0.06 -3.41 -2.84
C ALA A 14 1.26 -2.47 -3.00
N PRO A 15 2.44 -2.84 -2.46
CA PRO A 15 3.70 -2.23 -2.85
C PRO A 15 3.89 -2.12 -4.36
N SER A 16 4.48 -1.02 -4.82
CA SER A 16 4.87 -0.82 -6.21
C SER A 16 6.22 -1.47 -6.53
N SER A 17 7.13 -1.50 -5.56
CA SER A 17 8.46 -2.09 -5.70
C SER A 17 9.11 -2.39 -4.34
N VAL A 18 10.16 -3.22 -4.38
CA VAL A 18 11.02 -3.52 -3.24
C VAL A 18 12.21 -2.56 -3.25
N VAL A 19 12.43 -1.86 -2.15
CA VAL A 19 13.56 -0.94 -1.94
C VAL A 19 14.76 -1.71 -1.40
N ALA A 20 14.55 -2.56 -0.38
CA ALA A 20 15.59 -3.35 0.24
C ALA A 20 15.01 -4.65 0.81
N ASN A 21 15.81 -5.71 0.81
CA ASN A 21 15.47 -6.98 1.44
C ASN A 21 16.77 -7.57 2.04
N ASN A 22 16.90 -7.51 3.37
CA ASN A 22 18.06 -8.10 4.05
C ASN A 22 17.83 -9.57 4.47
N MET A 23 16.65 -10.12 4.21
CA MET A 23 16.29 -11.50 4.51
C MET A 23 16.59 -12.45 3.35
N GLY A 24 16.85 -11.91 2.15
CA GLY A 24 17.10 -12.68 0.94
C GLY A 24 15.85 -13.38 0.40
N ASN A 25 16.05 -14.31 -0.53
CA ASN A 25 14.97 -14.96 -1.29
C ASN A 25 15.35 -16.41 -1.62
N THR A 26 14.60 -17.37 -1.09
CA THR A 26 14.57 -18.74 -1.64
C THR A 26 13.47 -18.86 -2.71
N THR A 27 12.39 -18.11 -2.54
CA THR A 27 11.37 -17.86 -3.56
C THR A 27 11.22 -16.35 -3.80
N GLN A 28 10.64 -15.98 -4.93
CA GLN A 28 10.55 -14.57 -5.33
C GLN A 28 9.67 -13.78 -4.34
N LEU A 29 10.11 -12.56 -3.99
CA LEU A 29 9.44 -11.69 -3.01
C LEU A 29 8.15 -11.05 -3.54
N ASP A 30 8.04 -10.88 -4.85
CA ASP A 30 6.82 -10.37 -5.48
C ASP A 30 5.61 -11.25 -5.17
N ARG A 31 5.81 -12.54 -4.92
CA ARG A 31 4.75 -13.47 -4.48
C ARG A 31 4.00 -13.03 -3.24
N ALA A 32 4.62 -12.21 -2.38
CA ALA A 32 3.95 -11.69 -1.19
C ALA A 32 2.95 -10.56 -1.48
N TYR A 33 2.89 -10.04 -2.71
CA TYR A 33 2.02 -8.91 -3.05
C TYR A 33 1.56 -8.86 -4.53
N ASN A 34 1.73 -9.95 -5.29
CA ASN A 34 1.44 -10.00 -6.72
C ASN A 34 0.10 -10.65 -7.06
N GLN A 35 -0.67 -11.08 -6.06
CA GLN A 35 -2.06 -11.55 -6.21
C GLN A 35 -2.24 -12.85 -7.01
N VAL A 36 -1.19 -13.48 -7.53
CA VAL A 36 -1.27 -14.64 -8.45
C VAL A 36 -2.00 -15.83 -7.83
N HIS A 37 -2.02 -15.90 -6.50
CA HIS A 37 -2.62 -16.98 -5.73
C HIS A 37 -3.90 -16.59 -4.99
N LEU A 38 -4.42 -15.38 -5.21
CA LEU A 38 -5.71 -14.96 -4.67
C LEU A 38 -6.88 -15.49 -5.51
N SER A 39 -7.99 -15.83 -4.86
CA SER A 39 -9.22 -16.27 -5.54
C SER A 39 -9.91 -15.14 -6.30
N HIS A 40 -9.65 -13.89 -5.91
CA HIS A 40 -10.07 -12.68 -6.62
C HIS A 40 -8.91 -11.68 -6.59
N THR A 41 -8.65 -11.05 -7.72
CA THR A 41 -7.61 -10.01 -7.86
C THR A 41 -8.19 -8.62 -7.62
N TYR A 42 -7.32 -7.66 -7.35
CA TYR A 42 -7.63 -6.24 -7.20
C TYR A 42 -6.70 -5.39 -8.07
N THR A 43 -7.15 -4.19 -8.42
CA THR A 43 -6.30 -3.16 -9.01
C THR A 43 -5.73 -2.32 -7.87
N SER A 44 -4.44 -2.49 -7.59
CA SER A 44 -3.73 -1.71 -6.55
C SER A 44 -3.92 -0.22 -6.79
N GLY A 45 -4.33 0.52 -5.77
CA GLY A 45 -4.56 1.96 -5.87
C GLY A 45 -5.95 2.37 -6.38
N ALA A 46 -6.84 1.42 -6.73
CA ALA A 46 -8.13 1.74 -7.33
C ALA A 46 -9.30 0.90 -6.78
N THR A 47 -9.07 -0.36 -6.42
CA THR A 47 -10.12 -1.22 -5.86
C THR A 47 -10.47 -0.78 -4.44
N ASP A 48 -11.76 -0.63 -4.16
CA ASP A 48 -12.28 -0.34 -2.81
C ASP A 48 -11.95 -1.49 -1.84
N PHE A 49 -11.39 -1.15 -0.68
CA PHE A 49 -10.85 -2.13 0.26
C PHE A 49 -11.94 -3.00 0.90
N ASP A 50 -13.01 -2.38 1.41
CA ASP A 50 -14.04 -3.11 2.13
C ASP A 50 -14.88 -3.97 1.17
N ALA A 51 -15.18 -3.47 -0.04
CA ALA A 51 -15.86 -4.23 -1.08
C ALA A 51 -15.01 -5.41 -1.59
N PHE A 52 -13.68 -5.28 -1.61
CA PHE A 52 -12.79 -6.38 -1.92
C PHE A 52 -12.83 -7.47 -0.85
N LEU A 53 -12.69 -7.11 0.43
CA LEU A 53 -12.73 -8.09 1.52
C LEU A 53 -14.09 -8.77 1.68
N ALA A 54 -15.19 -8.06 1.38
CA ALA A 54 -16.54 -8.62 1.39
C ALA A 54 -16.75 -9.77 0.40
N GLN A 55 -15.86 -9.95 -0.58
CA GLN A 55 -15.90 -11.08 -1.52
C GLN A 55 -15.42 -12.40 -0.91
N GLY A 56 -14.91 -12.38 0.33
CA GLY A 56 -14.39 -13.60 0.98
C GLY A 56 -13.14 -14.14 0.28
N VAL A 57 -12.24 -13.23 -0.12
CA VAL A 57 -11.01 -13.55 -0.86
C VAL A 57 -10.16 -14.54 -0.06
N THR A 58 -9.71 -15.59 -0.75
CA THR A 58 -8.84 -16.63 -0.21
C THR A 58 -7.53 -16.68 -0.97
N HIS A 59 -6.49 -17.20 -0.33
CA HIS A 59 -5.20 -17.46 -0.93
C HIS A 59 -4.97 -18.96 -1.08
N ASN A 60 -4.59 -19.40 -2.27
CA ASN A 60 -4.28 -20.81 -2.55
C ASN A 60 -2.84 -21.15 -2.12
N SER A 61 -2.71 -22.05 -1.15
CA SER A 61 -1.42 -22.44 -0.58
C SER A 61 -0.79 -23.58 -1.38
N VAL A 62 -0.05 -23.24 -2.45
CA VAL A 62 0.71 -24.19 -3.27
C VAL A 62 2.17 -24.27 -2.78
N PRO A 63 2.65 -25.44 -2.33
CA PRO A 63 3.99 -25.60 -1.79
C PRO A 63 5.08 -25.07 -2.73
N GLY A 64 5.95 -24.20 -2.22
CA GLY A 64 7.11 -23.68 -2.95
C GLY A 64 6.81 -22.69 -4.09
N SER A 65 5.54 -22.46 -4.43
CA SER A 65 5.16 -21.50 -5.49
C SER A 65 4.33 -20.32 -5.00
N SER A 66 3.56 -20.46 -3.91
CA SER A 66 2.55 -19.47 -3.53
C SER A 66 2.96 -18.48 -2.44
N ARG A 67 4.24 -18.41 -2.08
CA ARG A 67 4.71 -17.52 -1.02
C ARG A 67 6.12 -17.06 -1.27
N TRP A 68 6.46 -15.91 -0.71
CA TRP A 68 7.85 -15.54 -0.49
C TRP A 68 8.44 -16.37 0.65
N GLN A 69 9.73 -16.68 0.56
CA GLN A 69 10.52 -17.36 1.58
C GLN A 69 11.88 -16.68 1.65
N SER A 70 12.33 -16.39 2.86
CA SER A 70 13.67 -15.88 3.12
C SER A 70 14.77 -16.86 2.69
N SER A 71 16.02 -16.42 2.70
CA SER A 71 17.17 -17.31 2.54
C SER A 71 17.25 -18.33 3.68
N ASN A 72 17.86 -19.49 3.39
CA ASN A 72 18.05 -20.55 4.38
C ASN A 72 18.75 -20.01 5.65
N ASN A 73 18.24 -20.38 6.82
CA ASN A 73 18.70 -19.95 8.15
C ASN A 73 18.55 -18.45 8.44
N VAL A 74 17.73 -17.73 7.66
CA VAL A 74 17.40 -16.33 7.93
C VAL A 74 15.94 -16.24 8.36
N ILE A 75 15.70 -16.02 9.66
CA ILE A 75 14.35 -16.05 10.27
C ILE A 75 13.81 -14.66 10.64
N THR A 76 14.68 -13.66 10.75
CA THR A 76 14.29 -12.29 11.10
C THR A 76 15.04 -11.30 10.21
N GLY A 77 14.49 -10.10 10.10
CA GLY A 77 15.05 -9.04 9.29
C GLY A 77 13.99 -8.04 8.87
N ALA A 78 14.27 -7.31 7.81
CA ALA A 78 13.43 -6.26 7.29
C ALA A 78 13.35 -6.31 5.77
N ILE A 79 12.16 -6.02 5.27
CA ILE A 79 11.87 -5.81 3.87
C ILE A 79 11.23 -4.44 3.73
N ASP A 80 11.81 -3.62 2.88
CA ASP A 80 11.41 -2.25 2.63
C ASP A 80 10.77 -2.15 1.26
N PHE A 81 9.62 -1.49 1.22
CA PHE A 81 8.76 -1.37 0.05
C PHE A 81 8.50 0.10 -0.26
N ASP A 82 8.41 0.43 -1.55
CA ASP A 82 7.88 1.71 -2.04
C ASP A 82 6.41 1.51 -2.43
N LEU A 83 5.51 2.30 -1.83
CA LEU A 83 4.09 2.29 -2.16
C LEU A 83 3.79 2.97 -3.51
N GLY A 84 4.77 3.66 -4.11
CA GLY A 84 4.64 4.35 -5.39
C GLY A 84 4.10 5.79 -5.29
N GLY A 85 3.79 6.24 -4.08
CA GLY A 85 3.25 7.56 -3.78
C GLY A 85 3.09 7.76 -2.27
N LEU A 86 2.56 8.92 -1.86
CA LEU A 86 2.27 9.20 -0.47
C LEU A 86 0.88 8.68 -0.09
N TYR A 87 0.80 7.85 0.95
CA TYR A 87 -0.46 7.25 1.40
C TYR A 87 -0.60 7.36 2.93
N ARG A 88 -1.83 7.53 3.41
CA ARG A 88 -2.20 7.20 4.79
C ARG A 88 -2.58 5.73 4.86
N VAL A 89 -1.98 4.98 5.77
CA VAL A 89 -2.27 3.55 6.00
C VAL A 89 -2.84 3.37 7.40
N GLU A 90 -3.91 2.59 7.54
CA GLU A 90 -4.58 2.35 8.82
C GLU A 90 -4.99 0.90 9.06
N ARG A 91 -5.02 0.05 8.02
CA ARG A 91 -5.19 -1.41 8.17
C ARG A 91 -4.25 -2.16 7.23
N MET A 92 -3.91 -3.39 7.61
CA MET A 92 -3.23 -4.35 6.76
C MET A 92 -4.09 -5.61 6.69
N VAL A 93 -4.23 -6.15 5.49
CA VAL A 93 -4.79 -7.48 5.27
C VAL A 93 -3.65 -8.43 4.88
N MET A 94 -3.70 -9.65 5.40
CA MET A 94 -2.71 -10.67 5.12
C MET A 94 -3.38 -12.02 4.95
N TRP A 95 -2.86 -12.81 4.02
CA TRP A 95 -3.20 -14.21 3.85
C TRP A 95 -1.94 -15.01 4.17
N ASP A 96 -1.67 -15.23 5.45
CA ASP A 96 -0.55 -16.07 5.88
C ASP A 96 -1.07 -17.45 6.27
N GLY A 97 -0.33 -18.52 5.97
CA GLY A 97 -0.82 -19.89 6.17
C GLY A 97 -0.50 -20.86 5.03
N GLY A 98 0.77 -21.01 4.68
CA GLY A 98 1.18 -21.96 3.64
C GLY A 98 1.11 -23.42 4.08
N PHE A 99 1.40 -24.32 3.14
CA PHE A 99 1.71 -25.73 3.41
C PHE A 99 2.90 -25.79 4.38
N LEU A 100 2.71 -26.42 5.55
CA LEU A 100 3.64 -26.38 6.69
C LEU A 100 3.84 -24.94 7.19
N ASN A 101 2.99 -24.55 8.13
CA ASN A 101 2.90 -23.24 8.75
C ASN A 101 4.08 -22.87 9.66
N LEU A 102 5.07 -23.75 9.85
CA LEU A 102 6.25 -23.46 10.69
C LEU A 102 7.14 -22.34 10.11
N GLU A 103 7.10 -22.16 8.79
CA GLU A 103 7.83 -21.10 8.10
C GLU A 103 7.09 -19.77 8.11
N ASP A 104 5.77 -19.77 8.30
CA ASP A 104 4.98 -18.55 8.23
C ASP A 104 5.46 -17.56 9.29
N VAL A 105 5.27 -16.26 9.00
CA VAL A 105 5.61 -15.23 9.97
C VAL A 105 4.76 -15.47 11.22
N ASN A 106 5.32 -15.16 12.38
CA ASN A 106 4.60 -15.20 13.66
C ASN A 106 4.45 -13.80 14.24
N SER A 107 5.49 -12.98 14.14
CA SER A 107 5.46 -11.60 14.58
C SER A 107 6.12 -10.69 13.56
N LEU A 108 5.46 -9.58 13.24
CA LEU A 108 6.03 -8.50 12.43
C LEU A 108 5.70 -7.12 12.98
N THR A 109 6.63 -6.19 12.85
CA THR A 109 6.43 -4.77 13.13
C THR A 109 6.36 -4.00 11.82
N ILE A 110 5.36 -3.14 11.68
CA ILE A 110 5.15 -2.33 10.48
C ILE A 110 5.59 -0.91 10.79
N LEU A 111 6.48 -0.37 9.97
CA LEU A 111 6.89 1.02 10.02
C LEU A 111 6.54 1.71 8.71
N ILE A 112 6.23 3.00 8.78
CA ILE A 112 6.03 3.85 7.61
C ILE A 112 6.98 5.05 7.66
N SER A 113 7.44 5.51 6.50
CA SER A 113 8.39 6.61 6.37
C SER A 113 8.20 7.39 5.06
N ASP A 114 8.58 8.66 5.07
CA ASP A 114 8.76 9.48 3.86
C ASP A 114 10.12 9.27 3.19
N VAL A 115 11.07 8.62 3.88
CA VAL A 115 12.43 8.37 3.39
C VAL A 115 12.74 6.87 3.32
N SER A 116 13.35 6.44 2.22
CA SER A 116 13.56 5.01 1.91
C SER A 116 14.52 4.29 2.87
N ASN A 117 15.34 5.02 3.62
CA ASN A 117 16.26 4.44 4.60
C ASN A 117 15.67 4.32 6.01
N PHE A 118 14.43 4.78 6.23
CA PHE A 118 13.75 4.78 7.52
C PHE A 118 14.52 5.50 8.64
N ALA A 119 15.37 6.49 8.31
CA ALA A 119 16.06 7.30 9.32
C ALA A 119 15.07 8.08 10.21
N THR A 120 13.89 8.39 9.66
CA THR A 120 12.73 8.90 10.38
C THR A 120 11.53 8.04 10.02
N SER A 121 10.87 7.43 10.98
CA SER A 121 9.72 6.55 10.72
C SER A 121 8.73 6.53 11.88
N SER A 122 7.49 6.22 11.57
CA SER A 122 6.44 5.94 12.55
C SER A 122 6.14 4.45 12.58
N THR A 123 6.08 3.87 13.77
CA THR A 123 5.59 2.49 13.94
C THR A 123 4.07 2.48 13.86
N LEU A 124 3.53 1.73 12.90
CA LEU A 124 2.08 1.57 12.75
C LEU A 124 1.54 0.54 13.76
N GLY A 125 2.32 -0.50 14.04
CA GLY A 125 1.97 -1.53 15.02
C GLY A 125 2.87 -2.75 14.95
N THR A 126 2.69 -3.65 15.91
CA THR A 126 3.27 -5.00 15.91
C THR A 126 2.14 -6.01 15.88
N ILE A 127 2.13 -6.85 14.85
CA ILE A 127 1.19 -7.95 14.68
C ILE A 127 1.82 -9.20 15.29
N ASN A 128 1.01 -9.96 16.05
CA ASN A 128 1.36 -11.29 16.53
C ASN A 128 0.27 -12.25 16.07
N LEU A 129 0.64 -13.21 15.23
CA LEU A 129 -0.26 -14.18 14.61
C LEU A 129 -0.54 -15.36 15.55
N GLY A 130 0.34 -15.55 16.54
CA GLY A 130 0.26 -16.64 17.50
C GLY A 130 0.71 -17.96 16.88
N ASN A 131 1.10 -18.92 17.73
CA ASN A 131 1.46 -20.25 17.26
C ASN A 131 0.19 -20.98 16.79
N PRO A 132 0.14 -21.48 15.54
CA PRO A 132 -1.02 -22.23 15.06
C PRO A 132 -1.24 -23.55 15.82
N GLY A 133 -0.27 -24.01 16.63
CA GLY A 133 -0.39 -25.14 17.56
C GLY A 133 -0.45 -26.52 16.89
N VAL A 134 -0.84 -26.56 15.62
CA VAL A 134 -0.98 -27.76 14.80
C VAL A 134 -0.51 -27.44 13.38
N LEU A 135 0.20 -28.37 12.75
CA LEU A 135 0.48 -28.33 11.32
C LEU A 135 -0.85 -28.46 10.56
N VAL A 136 -1.35 -27.36 10.00
CA VAL A 136 -2.58 -27.39 9.22
C VAL A 136 -2.25 -27.48 7.73
N LEU A 137 -2.64 -28.59 7.11
CA LEU A 137 -2.66 -28.72 5.67
C LEU A 137 -3.96 -28.10 5.14
N ASP A 138 -3.88 -26.85 4.72
CA ASP A 138 -5.00 -26.13 4.12
C ASP A 138 -4.57 -25.65 2.74
N THR A 139 -5.44 -25.85 1.77
CA THR A 139 -5.23 -25.44 0.39
C THR A 139 -5.82 -24.06 0.11
N ALA A 140 -6.70 -23.51 0.97
CA ALA A 140 -7.29 -22.19 0.78
C ALA A 140 -7.43 -21.42 2.11
N ARG A 141 -6.64 -20.36 2.29
CA ARG A 141 -6.64 -19.53 3.50
C ARG A 141 -7.50 -18.29 3.35
N THR A 142 -8.32 -17.99 4.34
CA THR A 142 -8.99 -16.69 4.47
C THR A 142 -8.01 -15.63 4.94
N HIS A 143 -8.34 -14.36 4.69
CA HIS A 143 -7.54 -13.25 5.19
C HIS A 143 -7.63 -13.09 6.71
N GLN A 144 -6.60 -12.45 7.26
CA GLN A 144 -6.59 -11.84 8.58
C GLN A 144 -6.46 -10.34 8.40
N LEU A 145 -7.28 -9.57 9.12
CA LEU A 145 -7.31 -8.12 9.08
C LEU A 145 -6.71 -7.55 10.37
N PHE A 146 -5.77 -6.62 10.23
CA PHE A 146 -5.09 -5.98 11.34
C PHE A 146 -5.33 -4.49 11.31
N ASN A 147 -5.84 -3.94 12.42
CA ASN A 147 -5.92 -2.51 12.63
C ASN A 147 -4.56 -1.97 13.08
N LEU A 148 -4.16 -0.85 12.50
CA LEU A 148 -2.89 -0.19 12.76
C LEU A 148 -3.11 1.22 13.28
N SER A 149 -2.09 1.80 13.92
CA SER A 149 -2.06 3.24 14.17
C SER A 149 -1.97 3.96 12.84
N ALA A 150 -2.95 4.80 12.52
CA ALA A 150 -2.96 5.50 11.24
C ALA A 150 -1.77 6.48 11.15
N ALA A 151 -0.94 6.32 10.11
CA ALA A 151 0.08 7.31 9.77
C ALA A 151 0.31 7.35 8.26
N SER A 152 1.06 8.35 7.81
CA SER A 152 1.30 8.60 6.40
C SER A 152 2.77 8.41 6.04
N GLY A 153 3.02 7.99 4.82
CA GLY A 153 4.34 7.92 4.22
C GLY A 153 4.31 7.22 2.86
N ARG A 154 5.49 7.13 2.25
CA ARG A 154 5.68 6.49 0.93
C ARG A 154 6.30 5.11 1.04
N TYR A 155 7.14 4.91 2.05
CA TYR A 155 7.89 3.68 2.25
C TYR A 155 7.32 2.93 3.44
N VAL A 156 7.15 1.61 3.28
CA VAL A 156 6.72 0.72 4.36
C VAL A 156 7.79 -0.33 4.60
N ARG A 157 8.13 -0.56 5.87
CA ARG A 157 9.00 -1.64 6.31
C ARG A 157 8.17 -2.70 7.00
N LEU A 158 8.27 -3.92 6.51
CA LEU A 158 7.88 -5.11 7.26
C LEU A 158 9.12 -5.63 7.99
N GLN A 159 9.18 -5.40 9.30
CA GLN A 159 10.21 -5.97 10.15
C GLN A 159 9.73 -7.29 10.71
N ILE A 160 10.26 -8.41 10.20
CA ILE A 160 9.93 -9.75 10.67
C ILE A 160 10.69 -10.03 11.97
N ASN A 161 9.95 -10.19 13.06
CA ASN A 161 10.49 -10.39 14.41
C ASN A 161 10.62 -11.88 14.77
N SER A 162 9.78 -12.73 14.20
CA SER A 162 9.83 -14.19 14.39
C SER A 162 8.99 -14.93 13.35
N ASN A 163 9.23 -16.24 13.24
CA ASN A 163 8.39 -17.20 12.53
C ASN A 163 7.81 -18.25 13.51
N GLN A 164 7.15 -19.25 12.96
CA GLN A 164 6.50 -20.33 13.71
C GLN A 164 7.44 -21.51 14.06
N GLY A 165 8.77 -21.30 14.03
CA GLY A 165 9.76 -22.27 14.50
C GLY A 165 10.54 -23.03 13.42
N ALA A 166 10.42 -22.64 12.14
CA ALA A 166 11.29 -23.16 11.07
C ALA A 166 12.62 -22.39 10.95
N LEU A 167 13.49 -22.82 10.05
CA LEU A 167 14.76 -22.16 9.73
C LEU A 167 14.64 -21.07 8.65
N ARG A 168 13.42 -20.76 8.23
CA ARG A 168 13.08 -19.73 7.23
C ARG A 168 11.79 -19.04 7.61
N SER A 169 11.62 -17.81 7.15
CA SER A 169 10.37 -17.07 7.28
C SER A 169 9.69 -16.98 5.92
N SER A 170 8.36 -17.04 5.91
CA SER A 170 7.56 -16.96 4.71
C SER A 170 6.35 -16.07 4.90
N LEU A 171 5.95 -15.42 3.80
CA LEU A 171 4.76 -14.57 3.74
C LEU A 171 4.05 -14.87 2.43
N ALA A 172 2.77 -15.24 2.51
CA ALA A 172 2.00 -15.65 1.34
C ALA A 172 1.47 -14.46 0.54
N GLU A 173 0.63 -13.60 1.12
CA GLU A 173 0.18 -12.36 0.47
C GLU A 173 -0.18 -11.29 1.52
N PHE A 174 0.03 -10.02 1.20
CA PHE A 174 -0.50 -8.90 1.97
C PHE A 174 -0.88 -7.69 1.10
N ALA A 175 -1.76 -6.86 1.64
CA ALA A 175 -2.07 -5.55 1.09
C ALA A 175 -2.44 -4.57 2.22
N PHE A 176 -2.47 -3.28 1.91
CA PHE A 176 -2.90 -2.23 2.85
C PHE A 176 -4.26 -1.69 2.49
N ASP A 177 -4.98 -1.26 3.52
CA ASP A 177 -6.03 -0.27 3.39
C ASP A 177 -5.40 1.12 3.45
N ALA A 178 -5.47 1.82 2.33
CA ALA A 178 -4.77 3.06 2.15
C ALA A 178 -5.66 4.18 1.61
N VAL A 179 -5.27 5.41 1.91
CA VAL A 179 -5.87 6.62 1.33
C VAL A 179 -4.74 7.41 0.67
N ALA A 180 -4.84 7.61 -0.64
CA ALA A 180 -3.86 8.42 -1.37
C ALA A 180 -3.85 9.86 -0.86
N ILE A 181 -2.67 10.40 -0.58
CA ILE A 181 -2.47 11.80 -0.20
C ILE A 181 -1.91 12.51 -1.43
N PRO A 182 -2.68 13.41 -2.08
CA PRO A 182 -2.20 14.11 -3.26
C PRO A 182 -0.96 14.94 -2.91
N GLU A 183 0.09 14.81 -3.70
CA GLU A 183 1.27 15.66 -3.56
C GLU A 183 0.91 17.13 -3.81
N ALA A 184 1.52 18.06 -3.07
CA ALA A 184 1.18 19.49 -3.10
C ALA A 184 1.30 20.13 -4.51
N SER A 185 2.13 19.57 -5.40
CA SER A 185 2.29 20.01 -6.79
C SER A 185 1.04 19.77 -7.65
N SER A 186 0.26 18.72 -7.36
CA SER A 186 -0.98 18.41 -8.07
C SER A 186 -2.02 19.51 -7.89
N PHE A 187 -2.07 20.14 -6.70
CA PHE A 187 -2.94 21.30 -6.46
C PHE A 187 -2.42 22.57 -7.13
N ALA A 188 -1.10 22.81 -7.10
CA ALA A 188 -0.50 23.99 -7.72
C ALA A 188 -0.73 24.03 -9.24
N GLN A 189 -0.70 22.88 -9.91
CA GLN A 189 -0.96 22.78 -11.35
C GLN A 189 -2.43 23.05 -11.70
N VAL A 190 -3.39 22.55 -10.91
CA VAL A 190 -4.81 22.86 -11.07
C VAL A 190 -5.09 24.34 -10.81
N SER A 191 -4.48 24.92 -9.77
CA SER A 191 -4.58 26.36 -9.50
C SER A 191 -4.01 27.21 -10.65
N LEU A 192 -2.87 26.82 -11.21
CA LEU A 192 -2.25 27.52 -12.34
C LEU A 192 -3.13 27.46 -13.60
N MET A 193 -3.71 26.29 -13.93
CA MET A 193 -4.67 26.18 -15.04
C MET A 193 -5.91 27.05 -14.84
N MET A 194 -6.45 27.15 -13.63
CA MET A 194 -7.59 28.03 -13.36
C MET A 194 -7.23 29.51 -13.49
N PHE A 195 -6.02 29.92 -13.09
CA PHE A 195 -5.53 31.28 -13.34
C PHE A 195 -5.43 31.60 -14.84
N PHE A 196 -4.93 30.67 -15.67
CA PHE A 196 -4.85 30.87 -17.12
C PHE A 196 -6.24 30.92 -17.80
N CYS A 197 -7.19 30.08 -17.37
CA CYS A 197 -8.57 30.11 -17.88
C CYS A 197 -9.33 31.39 -17.53
N ALA A 198 -9.03 32.03 -16.39
CA ALA A 198 -9.65 33.29 -15.99
C ALA A 198 -9.04 34.54 -16.67
N LEU A 199 -7.76 34.48 -17.08
CA LEU A 199 -7.04 35.60 -17.72
C LEU A 199 -7.39 35.75 -19.21
N LEU A 200 -7.66 34.65 -19.92
CA LEU A 200 -7.95 34.66 -21.35
C LEU A 200 -9.22 35.45 -21.73
N PRO A 201 -10.36 35.34 -21.01
CA PRO A 201 -11.53 36.20 -21.25
C PRO A 201 -11.31 37.66 -20.88
N ALA A 202 -10.55 37.93 -19.80
CA ALA A 202 -10.29 39.29 -19.30
C ALA A 202 -9.37 40.11 -20.22
N LEU A 203 -8.44 39.46 -20.91
CA LEU A 203 -7.59 40.11 -21.92
C LEU A 203 -8.34 40.34 -23.24
N ARG A 204 -9.33 39.49 -23.55
CA ARG A 204 -10.15 39.61 -24.77
C ARG A 204 -11.16 40.76 -24.67
N SER A 205 -11.72 41.03 -23.48
CA SER A 205 -12.68 42.13 -23.26
C SER A 205 -12.05 43.53 -23.28
N ARG A 206 -10.76 43.66 -22.92
CA ARG A 206 -10.02 44.93 -22.99
C ARG A 206 -9.64 45.36 -24.42
N ARG A 207 -9.51 44.40 -25.35
CA ARG A 207 -9.25 44.71 -26.77
C ARG A 207 -10.50 45.19 -27.52
N ALA A 208 -11.69 44.78 -27.10
CA ALA A 208 -12.94 45.26 -27.70
C ALA A 208 -13.20 46.74 -27.37
N THR A 209 -12.95 47.14 -26.12
CA THR A 209 -13.25 48.51 -25.64
C THR A 209 -12.30 49.60 -26.15
N HIS A 210 -11.13 49.25 -26.70
CA HIS A 210 -10.20 50.22 -27.29
C HIS A 210 -10.42 50.43 -28.81
N ARG A 211 -11.09 49.50 -29.50
CA ARG A 211 -11.37 49.63 -30.94
C ARG A 211 -12.57 50.55 -31.24
N ASP A 212 -13.50 50.68 -30.31
CA ASP A 212 -14.68 51.53 -30.50
C ASP A 212 -14.41 53.04 -30.35
N LYS A 213 -13.26 53.43 -29.78
CA LYS A 213 -12.88 54.85 -29.64
C LYS A 213 -12.14 55.45 -30.84
N LEU A 214 -11.76 54.64 -31.83
CA LEU A 214 -10.98 55.09 -33.00
C LEU A 214 -11.79 55.25 -34.29
N VAL A 215 -13.11 54.99 -34.25
CA VAL A 215 -14.00 55.08 -35.44
C VAL A 215 -14.90 56.33 -35.42
N GLN A 216 -14.82 57.18 -34.38
CA GLN A 216 -15.68 58.37 -34.25
C GLN A 216 -15.08 59.70 -34.74
N THR A 217 -13.95 59.69 -35.47
CA THR A 217 -13.36 60.91 -36.05
C THR A 217 -12.96 60.70 -37.50
N SER A 218 -13.92 60.84 -38.42
CA SER A 218 -13.69 61.15 -39.84
C SER A 218 -14.99 61.61 -40.47
#